data_AF-N6YH09-F1
#
_entry.id   AF-N6YH09-F1
#
_cell.length_a   1.000
_cell.length_b   1.000
_cell.length_c   1.000
_cell.angle_alpha   90.00
_cell.angle_beta   90.00
_cell.angle_gamma   90.00
#
_symmetry.space_group_name_H-M   'P 1'
#
loop_
_entity.id
_entity.type
_entity.pdbx_description
1 polymer ?
#
loop_
_entity_poly.entity_id
_entity_poly.type
_entity_poly.pdbx_seq_one_letter_code
_entity_poly.pdbx_strand_id
1 'polypeptide(L)'
;MLTSAFSFTRLRAQFIKEVLSVLRDPRSRMVVFVPPILQLLVFAFAATLEVRNVDIAVYDQDAGRWSHELVQRLDSARFITHVRHVDSQQQLHELIDRGEVIAALAIPVDFSRSIAAGESGRAQVLVDGRRSNSGQITVAYLSTIAADVGAEVVPDAQAPTPVVVRHWFNPNLVYRWFIVPGLTGILALFSSLLITSLSIARERELGTFDQLLVSPTSTPEIIISKSLPALAIGTGLGLFMISAGVFLFGIPFTGSFALLLASLVLFIASVVGIGLMISAVSMTQQQAILGAFAVGVPAVLMSGFATPVENMPVVLQWLAQAIPLTHFLIIVEGSFLKAMPPGDILASLWPLAIIALATLTMATVFVRGRLQ
;
A
#
# COMPACT_ATOMS: atom_id res chain seq x y z
N MET A 1 -40.51 -17.67 27.86
CA MET A 1 -39.25 -18.14 27.26
C MET A 1 -39.57 -18.78 25.91
N LEU A 2 -39.62 -18.00 24.84
CA LEU A 2 -39.74 -18.53 23.48
C LEU A 2 -38.34 -18.57 22.89
N THR A 3 -37.75 -19.75 22.84
CA THR A 3 -36.56 -20.04 22.05
C THR A 3 -36.91 -19.74 20.58
N SER A 4 -36.58 -18.54 20.10
CA SER A 4 -36.78 -18.18 18.70
C SER A 4 -35.83 -19.05 17.87
N ALA A 5 -36.36 -20.12 17.28
CA ALA A 5 -35.61 -20.90 16.30
C ALA A 5 -35.10 -19.96 15.21
N PHE A 6 -33.82 -20.08 14.88
CA PHE A 6 -33.15 -19.35 13.82
C PHE A 6 -33.95 -19.52 12.52
N SER A 7 -34.50 -18.44 11.97
CA SER A 7 -35.34 -18.50 10.78
C SER A 7 -34.58 -17.95 9.58
N PHE A 8 -34.26 -18.84 8.63
CA PHE A 8 -33.59 -18.46 7.39
C PHE A 8 -34.37 -17.39 6.60
N THR A 9 -35.71 -17.42 6.66
CA THR A 9 -36.58 -16.43 6.03
C THR A 9 -36.40 -15.04 6.63
N ARG A 10 -36.31 -14.92 7.96
CA ARG A 10 -36.05 -13.64 8.65
C ARG A 10 -34.66 -13.12 8.32
N LEU A 11 -33.64 -13.98 8.38
CA LEU A 11 -32.27 -13.61 8.03
C LEU A 11 -32.18 -13.06 6.60
N ARG A 12 -32.80 -13.75 5.64
CA ARG A 12 -32.83 -13.31 4.24
C ARG A 12 -33.56 -11.97 4.07
N ALA A 13 -34.70 -11.79 4.73
CA ALA A 13 -35.45 -10.54 4.67
C ALA A 13 -34.64 -9.37 5.23
N GLN A 14 -33.97 -9.55 6.37
CA GLN A 14 -33.10 -8.55 6.99
C GLN A 14 -31.88 -8.24 6.10
N PHE A 15 -31.24 -9.26 5.53
CA PHE A 15 -30.15 -9.07 4.57
C PHE A 15 -30.59 -8.22 3.37
N ILE A 16 -31.73 -8.55 2.75
CA ILE A 16 -32.25 -7.80 1.59
C ILE A 16 -32.57 -6.35 2.00
N LYS A 17 -33.19 -6.14 3.17
CA LYS A 17 -33.48 -4.80 3.70
C LYS A 17 -32.20 -3.97 3.80
N GLU A 18 -31.15 -4.51 4.40
CA GLU A 18 -29.88 -3.80 4.61
C GLU A 18 -29.15 -3.51 3.31
N VAL A 19 -29.12 -4.47 2.38
CA VAL A 19 -28.54 -4.22 1.04
C VAL A 19 -29.31 -3.13 0.32
N LEU A 20 -30.65 -3.16 0.37
CA LEU A 20 -31.49 -2.14 -0.24
C LEU A 20 -31.36 -0.78 0.46
N SER A 21 -31.15 -0.74 1.78
CA SER A 21 -31.00 0.53 2.53
C SER A 21 -29.75 1.28 2.06
N VAL A 22 -28.66 0.57 1.76
CA VAL A 22 -27.43 1.16 1.23
C VAL A 22 -27.56 1.51 -0.25
N LEU A 23 -28.15 0.63 -1.07
CA LEU A 23 -28.18 0.79 -2.52
C LEU A 23 -29.28 1.74 -3.03
N ARG A 24 -30.43 1.83 -2.33
CA ARG A 24 -31.55 2.70 -2.72
C ARG A 24 -31.41 4.12 -2.19
N ASP A 25 -30.78 4.33 -1.04
CA ASP A 25 -30.52 5.67 -0.55
C ASP A 25 -29.38 6.31 -1.37
N PRO A 26 -29.65 7.35 -2.18
CA PRO A 26 -28.64 7.99 -3.01
C PRO A 26 -27.50 8.59 -2.18
N ARG A 27 -27.77 9.07 -0.95
CA ARG A 27 -26.73 9.61 -0.07
C ARG A 27 -25.84 8.50 0.44
N SER A 28 -26.41 7.42 0.98
CA SER A 28 -25.64 6.26 1.45
C SER A 28 -24.83 5.64 0.33
N ARG A 29 -25.39 5.48 -0.87
CA ARG A 29 -24.67 4.96 -2.04
C ARG A 29 -23.52 5.87 -2.46
N MET A 30 -23.75 7.18 -2.52
CA MET A 30 -22.70 8.13 -2.91
C MET A 30 -21.54 8.08 -1.92
N VAL A 31 -21.81 8.09 -0.61
CA VAL A 31 -20.78 8.08 0.43
C VAL A 31 -19.99 6.76 0.46
N VAL A 32 -20.63 5.62 0.19
CA VAL A 32 -19.98 4.31 0.27
C VAL A 32 -19.15 3.98 -0.98
N PHE A 33 -19.64 4.31 -2.18
CA PHE A 33 -18.99 3.88 -3.43
C PHE A 33 -18.10 4.95 -4.06
N VAL A 34 -18.48 6.24 -4.01
CA VAL A 34 -17.78 7.28 -4.78
C VAL A 34 -16.41 7.62 -4.20
N PRO A 35 -16.25 7.91 -2.89
CA PRO A 35 -14.95 8.29 -2.35
C PRO A 35 -13.88 7.21 -2.57
N PRO A 36 -14.10 5.92 -2.28
CA PRO A 36 -13.05 4.92 -2.47
C PRO A 36 -12.64 4.74 -3.93
N ILE A 37 -13.59 4.77 -4.87
CA ILE A 37 -13.28 4.66 -6.30
C ILE A 37 -12.53 5.90 -6.78
N LEU A 38 -12.99 7.10 -6.41
CA LEU A 38 -12.32 8.35 -6.77
C LEU A 38 -10.93 8.42 -6.15
N GLN A 39 -10.78 8.04 -4.88
CA GLN A 39 -9.49 7.99 -4.19
C GLN A 39 -8.53 7.00 -4.85
N LEU A 40 -9.01 5.83 -5.26
CA LEU A 40 -8.19 4.88 -6.00
C LEU A 40 -7.68 5.50 -7.30
N LEU A 41 -8.55 6.14 -8.08
CA LEU A 41 -8.15 6.79 -9.33
C LEU A 41 -7.17 7.94 -9.05
N VAL A 42 -7.53 8.87 -8.18
CA VAL A 42 -6.71 10.04 -7.84
C VAL A 42 -5.34 9.61 -7.35
N PHE A 43 -5.26 8.72 -6.36
CA PHE A 43 -3.97 8.29 -5.83
C PHE A 43 -3.20 7.41 -6.82
N ALA A 44 -3.85 6.52 -7.58
CA ALA A 44 -3.13 5.71 -8.57
C ALA A 44 -2.52 6.56 -9.70
N PHE A 45 -3.18 7.65 -10.11
CA PHE A 45 -2.66 8.58 -11.11
C PHE A 45 -1.67 9.59 -10.50
N ALA A 46 -1.87 10.02 -9.25
CA ALA A 46 -0.98 10.95 -8.55
C ALA A 46 0.29 10.27 -8.00
N ALA A 47 0.30 8.94 -7.89
CA ALA A 47 1.42 8.15 -7.39
C ALA A 47 2.58 8.06 -8.41
N THR A 48 3.24 9.18 -8.65
CA THR A 48 4.48 9.24 -9.43
C THR A 48 5.66 9.48 -8.49
N LEU A 49 6.16 8.42 -7.85
CA LEU A 49 7.52 8.41 -7.28
C LEU A 49 8.57 7.92 -8.29
N GLU A 50 8.18 7.73 -9.55
CA GLU A 50 9.10 7.34 -10.62
C GLU A 50 10.20 8.40 -10.78
N VAL A 51 11.46 7.98 -10.65
CA VAL A 51 12.63 8.77 -11.04
C VAL A 51 12.73 8.74 -12.56
N ARG A 52 11.85 9.48 -13.22
CA ARG A 52 11.94 9.77 -14.65
C ARG A 52 12.13 11.26 -14.79
N ASN A 53 13.00 11.67 -15.70
CA ASN A 53 13.37 13.05 -15.91
C ASN A 53 14.09 13.68 -14.71
N VAL A 54 15.18 13.06 -14.24
CA VAL A 54 16.05 13.71 -13.25
C VAL A 54 17.15 14.53 -13.90
N ASP A 55 17.45 15.67 -13.29
CA ASP A 55 18.62 16.47 -13.63
C ASP A 55 19.79 16.03 -12.75
N ILE A 56 20.96 15.85 -13.37
CA ILE A 56 22.22 15.48 -12.70
C ILE A 56 23.26 16.54 -13.00
N ALA A 57 24.02 16.98 -12.01
CA ALA A 57 25.18 17.84 -12.24
C ALA A 57 26.44 17.01 -12.47
N VAL A 58 27.31 17.44 -13.38
CA VAL A 58 28.60 16.80 -13.65
C VAL A 58 29.70 17.85 -13.51
N TYR A 59 30.58 17.63 -12.53
CA TYR A 59 31.83 18.37 -12.37
C TYR A 59 32.97 17.50 -12.90
N ASP A 60 33.35 17.74 -14.15
CA ASP A 60 34.38 16.98 -14.85
C ASP A 60 35.70 17.76 -14.90
N GLN A 61 36.72 17.26 -14.19
CA GLN A 61 38.07 17.84 -14.20
C GLN A 61 39.03 17.08 -15.12
N ASP A 62 38.58 16.00 -15.75
CA ASP A 62 39.40 15.13 -16.60
C ASP A 62 39.01 15.24 -18.07
N ALA A 63 39.95 15.68 -18.90
CA ALA A 63 39.75 15.77 -20.35
C ALA A 63 40.06 14.47 -21.10
N GLY A 64 40.20 13.35 -20.38
CA GLY A 64 40.55 12.04 -20.94
C GLY A 64 39.37 11.27 -21.55
N ARG A 65 39.70 10.23 -22.33
CA ARG A 65 38.73 9.39 -23.05
C ARG A 65 37.67 8.75 -22.14
N TRP A 66 38.09 8.25 -20.97
CA TRP A 66 37.21 7.50 -20.09
C TRP A 66 36.24 8.40 -19.33
N SER A 67 36.64 9.64 -19.03
CA SER A 67 35.71 10.66 -18.53
C SER A 67 34.64 10.98 -19.57
N HIS A 68 35.05 11.23 -20.82
CA HIS A 68 34.13 11.55 -21.91
C HIS A 68 33.11 10.43 -22.17
N GLU A 69 33.56 9.16 -22.18
CA GLU A 69 32.68 8.00 -22.36
C GLU A 69 31.64 7.88 -21.22
N LEU A 70 32.07 8.08 -19.97
CA LEU A 70 31.18 8.04 -18.81
C LEU A 70 30.10 9.12 -18.88
N VAL A 71 30.51 10.36 -19.20
CA VAL A 71 29.61 11.50 -19.38
C VAL A 71 28.64 11.28 -20.54
N GLN A 72 29.12 10.78 -21.67
CA GLN A 72 28.27 10.50 -22.83
C GLN A 72 27.20 9.44 -22.55
N ARG A 73 27.53 8.39 -21.78
CA ARG A 73 26.55 7.39 -21.37
C ARG A 73 25.50 7.95 -20.43
N LEU A 74 25.90 8.84 -19.52
CA LEU A 74 24.97 9.57 -18.66
C LEU A 74 24.01 10.41 -19.49
N ASP A 75 24.51 11.15 -20.47
CA ASP A 75 23.69 11.99 -21.35
C ASP A 75 22.70 11.16 -22.20
N SER A 76 23.09 9.93 -22.56
CA SER A 76 22.24 8.99 -23.31
C SER A 76 21.23 8.21 -22.46
N ALA A 77 21.31 8.32 -21.12
CA ALA A 77 20.53 7.49 -20.22
C ALA A 77 19.07 7.97 -20.14
N ARG A 78 18.12 7.08 -20.46
CA ARG A 78 16.68 7.41 -20.57
C ARG A 78 16.01 7.95 -19.29
N PHE A 79 16.67 7.85 -18.13
CA PHE A 79 16.12 8.35 -16.86
C PHE A 79 16.55 9.80 -16.56
N ILE A 80 17.57 10.32 -17.26
CA ILE A 80 18.12 11.67 -17.10
C ILE A 80 17.48 12.61 -18.13
N THR A 81 17.01 13.79 -17.70
CA THR A 81 16.51 14.83 -18.63
C THR A 81 17.63 15.71 -19.13
N HIS A 82 18.44 16.20 -18.19
CA HIS A 82 19.52 17.14 -18.44
C HIS A 82 20.72 16.77 -17.58
N VAL A 83 21.86 16.64 -18.24
CA VAL A 83 23.16 16.67 -17.58
C VAL A 83 23.62 18.13 -17.54
N ARG A 84 23.79 18.69 -16.34
CA ARG A 84 24.28 20.05 -16.13
C ARG A 84 25.76 20.02 -15.84
N HIS A 85 26.56 20.51 -16.78
CA HIS A 85 27.98 20.69 -16.57
C HIS A 85 28.22 21.89 -15.64
N VAL A 86 29.10 21.72 -14.66
CA VAL A 86 29.53 22.77 -13.74
C VAL A 86 31.04 22.87 -13.75
N ASP A 87 31.56 24.08 -13.56
CA ASP A 87 32.99 24.38 -13.63
C ASP A 87 33.65 24.45 -12.25
N SER A 88 32.86 24.36 -11.17
CA SER A 88 33.37 24.44 -9.81
C SER A 88 32.60 23.55 -8.84
N GLN A 89 33.31 23.06 -7.83
CA GLN A 89 32.70 22.31 -6.73
C GLN A 89 31.65 23.15 -5.98
N GLN A 90 31.80 24.48 -5.91
CA GLN A 90 30.82 25.35 -5.26
C GLN A 90 29.49 25.39 -6.03
N GLN A 91 29.52 25.55 -7.36
CA GLN A 91 28.31 25.47 -8.19
C GLN A 91 27.62 24.12 -8.07
N LEU A 92 28.40 23.04 -7.98
CA LEU A 92 27.87 21.69 -7.75
C LEU A 92 27.04 21.62 -6.46
N HIS A 93 27.56 22.17 -5.35
CA HIS A 93 26.84 22.21 -4.07
C HIS A 93 25.60 23.10 -4.15
N GLU A 94 25.71 24.27 -4.77
CA GLU A 94 24.57 25.20 -4.91
C GLU A 94 23.40 24.57 -5.68
N LEU A 95 23.68 23.78 -6.72
CA LEU A 95 22.63 23.07 -7.47
C LEU A 95 21.92 22.00 -6.63
N ILE A 96 22.66 21.28 -5.78
CA ILE A 96 22.08 20.31 -4.84
C ILE A 96 21.25 21.04 -3.78
N ASP A 97 21.79 22.11 -3.17
CA ASP A 97 21.13 22.86 -2.11
C ASP A 97 19.80 23.45 -2.58
N ARG A 98 19.78 24.03 -3.80
CA ARG A 98 18.58 24.56 -4.45
C ARG A 98 17.59 23.47 -4.90
N GLY A 99 18.00 22.20 -4.88
CA GLY A 99 17.16 21.07 -5.30
C GLY A 99 16.93 21.01 -6.82
N GLU A 100 17.80 21.66 -7.60
CA GLU A 100 17.74 21.66 -9.07
C GLU A 100 18.25 20.35 -9.67
N VAL A 101 19.14 19.65 -8.96
CA VAL A 101 19.66 18.32 -9.34
C VAL A 101 19.48 17.33 -8.20
N ILE A 102 19.24 16.06 -8.53
CA ILE A 102 19.05 15.02 -7.51
C ILE A 102 20.37 14.39 -7.05
N ALA A 103 21.35 14.39 -7.94
CA ALA A 103 22.68 13.88 -7.71
C ALA A 103 23.68 14.72 -8.51
N ALA A 104 24.92 14.70 -8.05
CA ALA A 104 26.03 15.29 -8.76
C ALA A 104 27.21 14.32 -8.81
N LEU A 105 27.82 14.20 -9.97
CA LEU A 105 28.99 13.39 -10.23
C LEU A 105 30.22 14.30 -10.29
N ALA A 106 31.22 14.02 -9.47
CA ALA A 106 32.52 14.68 -9.52
C ALA A 106 33.59 13.70 -10.01
N ILE A 107 34.21 14.04 -11.14
CA ILE A 107 35.27 13.26 -11.80
C ILE A 107 36.60 14.00 -11.56
N PRO A 108 37.59 13.38 -10.90
CA PRO A 108 38.87 14.03 -10.61
C PRO A 108 39.79 14.03 -11.84
N VAL A 109 40.75 14.95 -11.87
CA VAL A 109 41.68 15.18 -13.00
C VAL A 109 42.53 13.97 -13.40
N ASP A 110 42.74 13.03 -12.49
CA ASP A 110 43.52 11.82 -12.71
C ASP A 110 42.69 10.63 -13.19
N PHE A 111 41.37 10.76 -13.33
CA PHE A 111 40.45 9.65 -13.60
C PHE A 111 40.87 8.78 -14.79
N SER A 112 40.96 9.33 -16.01
CA SER A 112 41.40 8.56 -17.18
C SER A 112 42.85 8.10 -17.09
N ARG A 113 43.71 8.85 -16.39
CA ARG A 113 45.13 8.51 -16.22
C ARG A 113 45.29 7.27 -15.34
N SER A 114 44.59 7.21 -14.22
CA SER A 114 44.60 6.10 -13.27
C SER A 114 44.05 4.83 -13.94
N ILE A 115 42.98 4.98 -14.72
CA ILE A 115 42.42 3.89 -15.54
C ILE A 115 43.46 3.38 -16.57
N ALA A 116 44.14 4.29 -17.27
CA ALA A 116 45.18 3.93 -18.24
C ALA A 116 46.43 3.30 -17.59
N ALA A 117 46.70 3.59 -16.31
CA ALA A 117 47.77 2.99 -15.52
C ALA A 117 47.41 1.58 -14.99
N GLY A 118 46.20 1.08 -15.28
CA GLY A 118 45.71 -0.21 -14.79
C GLY A 118 45.13 -0.16 -13.36
N GLU A 119 44.93 1.04 -12.81
CA GLU A 119 44.29 1.26 -11.51
C GLU A 119 42.78 1.52 -11.67
N SER A 120 42.02 1.37 -10.59
CA SER A 120 40.58 1.71 -10.59
C SER A 120 40.37 3.23 -10.54
N GLY A 121 39.77 3.80 -11.60
CA GLY A 121 39.32 5.19 -11.60
C GLY A 121 38.24 5.43 -10.53
N ARG A 122 38.40 6.49 -9.73
CA ARG A 122 37.47 6.86 -8.66
C ARG A 122 36.67 8.10 -9.06
N ALA A 123 35.36 7.99 -9.12
CA ALA A 123 34.45 9.13 -9.25
C ALA A 123 33.58 9.22 -7.99
N GLN A 124 33.23 10.45 -7.58
CA GLN A 124 32.40 10.69 -6.40
C GLN A 124 30.97 11.04 -6.82
N VAL A 125 29.99 10.42 -6.19
CA VAL A 125 28.58 10.78 -6.34
C VAL A 125 28.09 11.44 -5.06
N LEU A 126 27.57 12.66 -5.18
CA LEU A 126 26.91 13.43 -4.14
C LEU A 126 25.41 13.38 -4.41
N VAL A 127 24.57 13.14 -3.39
CA VAL A 127 23.14 12.90 -3.57
C VAL A 127 22.35 13.74 -2.59
N ASP A 128 21.24 14.32 -3.05
CA ASP A 128 20.31 15.03 -2.17
C ASP A 128 19.56 14.05 -1.25
N GLY A 129 19.98 14.00 0.02
CA GLY A 129 19.39 13.18 1.06
C GLY A 129 17.93 13.51 1.37
N ARG A 130 17.42 14.70 1.02
CA ARG A 130 16.00 15.08 1.18
C ARG A 130 15.08 14.20 0.33
N ARG A 131 15.60 13.66 -0.78
CA ARG A 131 14.90 12.76 -1.71
C ARG A 131 15.50 11.35 -1.66
N SER A 132 15.65 10.80 -0.45
CA SER A 132 16.37 9.54 -0.17
C SER A 132 16.08 8.39 -1.14
N ASN A 133 14.79 8.06 -1.40
CA ASN A 133 14.42 6.97 -2.30
C ASN A 133 14.87 7.23 -3.75
N SER A 134 14.55 8.42 -4.28
CA SER A 134 14.94 8.80 -5.64
C SER A 134 16.46 8.94 -5.80
N GLY A 135 17.15 9.39 -4.75
CA GLY A 135 18.60 9.47 -4.68
C GLY A 135 19.28 8.11 -4.70
N GLN A 136 18.79 7.14 -3.91
CA GLN A 136 19.31 5.77 -3.90
C GLN A 136 19.14 5.08 -5.26
N ILE A 137 17.97 5.26 -5.90
CA ILE A 137 17.73 4.76 -7.26
C ILE A 137 18.72 5.38 -8.25
N THR A 138 18.96 6.69 -8.15
CA THR A 138 19.94 7.40 -9.00
C THR A 138 21.35 6.83 -8.82
N VAL A 139 21.80 6.60 -7.57
CA VAL A 139 23.12 5.99 -7.28
C VAL A 139 23.24 4.59 -7.89
N ALA A 140 22.18 3.79 -7.83
CA ALA A 140 22.19 2.44 -8.42
C ALA A 140 22.37 2.50 -9.95
N TYR A 141 21.67 3.42 -10.63
CA TYR A 141 21.85 3.63 -12.07
C TYR A 141 23.25 4.15 -12.41
N LEU A 142 23.75 5.16 -11.69
CA LEU A 142 25.09 5.72 -11.89
C LEU A 142 26.18 4.64 -11.70
N SER A 143 26.03 3.80 -10.67
CA SER A 143 26.92 2.66 -10.42
C SER A 143 26.89 1.63 -11.57
N THR A 144 25.72 1.37 -12.15
CA THR A 144 25.58 0.46 -13.30
C THR A 144 26.30 1.00 -14.53
N ILE A 145 26.09 2.29 -14.85
CA ILE A 145 26.78 2.96 -15.96
C ILE A 145 28.31 2.94 -15.76
N ALA A 146 28.78 3.26 -14.55
CA ALA A 146 30.20 3.22 -14.23
C ALA A 146 30.79 1.80 -14.37
N ALA A 147 30.04 0.78 -13.98
CA ALA A 147 30.46 -0.61 -14.11
C ALA A 147 30.52 -1.08 -15.57
N ASP A 148 29.57 -0.64 -16.41
CA ASP A 148 29.56 -0.92 -17.86
C ASP A 148 30.77 -0.27 -18.56
N VAL A 149 31.12 0.97 -18.19
CA VAL A 149 32.35 1.63 -18.70
C VAL A 149 33.59 0.88 -18.22
N GLY A 150 33.64 0.48 -16.95
CA GLY A 150 34.75 -0.28 -16.39
C GLY A 150 35.00 -1.63 -17.07
N ALA A 151 33.94 -2.31 -17.52
CA ALA A 151 34.05 -3.58 -18.23
C ALA A 151 34.74 -3.45 -19.61
N GLU A 152 34.70 -2.27 -20.23
CA GLU A 152 35.35 -2.01 -21.53
C GLU A 152 36.83 -1.64 -21.40
N VAL A 153 37.24 -1.13 -20.24
CA VAL A 153 38.64 -0.77 -19.97
C VAL A 153 39.53 -2.01 -19.95
N VAL A 154 39.07 -3.10 -19.33
CA VAL A 154 39.88 -4.30 -19.12
C VAL A 154 39.13 -5.55 -19.57
N PRO A 155 39.27 -5.96 -20.85
CA PRO A 155 38.55 -7.11 -21.42
C PRO A 155 38.94 -8.47 -20.80
N ASP A 156 40.09 -8.55 -20.13
CA ASP A 156 40.71 -9.81 -19.68
C ASP A 156 41.22 -9.76 -18.22
N ALA A 157 40.98 -8.67 -17.48
CA ALA A 157 41.18 -8.72 -16.04
C ALA A 157 39.97 -9.38 -15.42
N GLN A 158 40.22 -10.02 -14.29
CA GLN A 158 39.23 -10.29 -13.24
C GLN A 158 38.69 -8.97 -12.68
N ALA A 159 38.21 -8.07 -13.54
CA ALA A 159 37.34 -6.97 -13.18
C ALA A 159 36.24 -7.60 -12.32
N PRO A 160 35.97 -7.06 -11.11
CA PRO A 160 34.85 -7.54 -10.33
C PRO A 160 33.66 -7.51 -11.28
N THR A 161 33.12 -8.67 -11.61
CA THR A 161 31.99 -8.80 -12.55
C THR A 161 31.00 -7.73 -12.15
N PRO A 162 30.62 -6.81 -13.06
CA PRO A 162 29.74 -5.71 -12.72
C PRO A 162 28.55 -6.30 -12.00
N VAL A 163 28.34 -5.91 -10.74
CA VAL A 163 27.24 -6.44 -9.93
C VAL A 163 25.98 -5.85 -10.54
N VAL A 164 25.40 -6.59 -11.49
CA VAL A 164 24.15 -6.20 -12.15
C VAL A 164 23.05 -6.36 -11.11
N VAL A 165 22.65 -5.23 -10.51
CA VAL A 165 21.54 -5.19 -9.57
C VAL A 165 20.25 -5.38 -10.35
N ARG A 166 19.77 -6.62 -10.40
CA ARG A 166 18.46 -6.95 -10.98
C ARG A 166 17.43 -7.05 -9.87
N HIS A 167 16.41 -6.19 -9.92
CA HIS A 167 15.24 -6.35 -9.07
C HIS A 167 14.46 -7.61 -9.49
N TRP A 168 14.38 -8.58 -8.58
CA TRP A 168 13.71 -9.87 -8.84
C TRP A 168 12.21 -9.68 -9.10
N PHE A 169 11.59 -8.74 -8.38
CA PHE A 169 10.20 -8.33 -8.55
C PHE A 169 10.16 -6.85 -8.94
N ASN A 170 9.31 -6.50 -9.91
CA ASN A 170 9.23 -5.15 -10.50
C ASN A 170 10.58 -4.63 -11.05
N PRO A 171 11.12 -5.22 -12.15
CA PRO A 171 12.43 -4.84 -12.70
C PRO A 171 12.56 -3.36 -13.07
N ASN A 172 11.44 -2.75 -13.46
CA ASN A 172 11.37 -1.35 -13.89
C ASN A 172 11.04 -0.38 -12.75
N LEU A 173 10.96 -0.87 -11.51
CA LEU A 173 10.61 -0.10 -10.31
C LEU A 173 9.37 0.79 -10.49
N VAL A 174 8.36 0.28 -11.20
CA VAL A 174 7.10 0.98 -11.45
C VAL A 174 6.37 1.12 -10.11
N TYR A 175 6.36 2.32 -9.55
CA TYR A 175 5.82 2.57 -8.22
C TYR A 175 4.34 2.18 -8.09
N ARG A 176 3.58 2.29 -9.19
CA ARG A 176 2.19 1.85 -9.28
C ARG A 176 1.98 0.38 -8.93
N TRP A 177 2.95 -0.50 -9.21
CA TRP A 177 2.84 -1.93 -8.91
C TRP A 177 2.86 -2.22 -7.40
N PHE A 178 3.40 -1.30 -6.60
CA PHE A 178 3.38 -1.37 -5.14
C PHE A 178 2.16 -0.63 -4.56
N ILE A 179 1.98 0.64 -4.91
CA ILE A 179 1.00 1.49 -4.23
C ILE A 179 -0.45 1.11 -4.53
N VAL A 180 -0.79 0.68 -5.74
CA VAL A 180 -2.19 0.39 -6.12
C VAL A 180 -2.73 -0.83 -5.34
N PRO A 181 -2.04 -2.00 -5.30
CA PRO A 181 -2.46 -3.10 -4.43
C PRO A 181 -2.61 -2.69 -2.96
N GLY A 182 -1.65 -1.97 -2.39
CA GLY A 182 -1.72 -1.53 -1.00
C GLY A 182 -2.90 -0.57 -0.73
N LEU A 183 -3.14 0.37 -1.64
CA LEU A 183 -4.31 1.26 -1.58
C LEU A 183 -5.62 0.49 -1.63
N THR A 184 -5.73 -0.59 -2.41
CA THR A 184 -6.96 -1.40 -2.42
C THR A 184 -7.29 -1.94 -1.02
N GLY A 185 -6.29 -2.38 -0.25
CA GLY A 185 -6.48 -2.84 1.13
C GLY A 185 -6.91 -1.71 2.08
N ILE A 186 -6.27 -0.55 1.99
CA ILE A 186 -6.59 0.62 2.81
C ILE A 186 -8.00 1.15 2.51
N LEU A 187 -8.36 1.25 1.23
CA LEU A 187 -9.66 1.72 0.81
C LEU A 187 -10.77 0.72 1.16
N ALA A 188 -10.49 -0.58 1.04
CA ALA A 188 -11.38 -1.64 1.48
C ALA A 188 -11.58 -1.64 3.01
N LEU A 189 -10.52 -1.35 3.80
CA LEU A 189 -10.61 -1.13 5.24
C LEU A 189 -11.61 -0.03 5.57
N PHE A 190 -11.38 1.19 5.06
CA PHE A 190 -12.24 2.34 5.39
C PHE A 190 -13.68 2.15 4.89
N SER A 191 -13.86 1.58 3.69
CA SER A 191 -15.19 1.30 3.15
C SER A 191 -15.96 0.37 4.07
N SER A 192 -15.37 -0.77 4.43
CA SER A 192 -16.03 -1.80 5.24
C SER A 192 -16.24 -1.33 6.68
N LEU A 193 -15.28 -0.60 7.24
CA LEU A 193 -15.33 -0.04 8.58
C LEU A 193 -16.44 1.01 8.70
N LEU A 194 -16.60 1.90 7.71
CA LEU A 194 -17.65 2.91 7.69
C LEU A 194 -19.04 2.31 7.48
N ILE A 195 -19.19 1.34 6.56
CA ILE A 195 -20.48 0.66 6.35
C ILE A 195 -20.97 0.04 7.66
N THR A 196 -20.08 -0.63 8.39
CA THR A 196 -20.44 -1.33 9.63
C THR A 196 -20.53 -0.42 10.84
N SER A 197 -19.66 0.58 10.98
CA SER A 197 -19.74 1.55 12.07
C SER A 197 -21.02 2.39 12.00
N LEU A 198 -21.51 2.69 10.80
CA LEU A 198 -22.77 3.41 10.62
C LEU A 198 -24.02 2.56 10.83
N SER A 199 -23.90 1.22 10.77
CA SER A 199 -25.06 0.33 10.76
C SER A 199 -26.00 0.50 11.97
N ILE A 200 -25.50 0.33 13.19
CA ILE A 200 -26.31 0.47 14.43
C ILE A 200 -26.44 1.94 14.83
N ALA A 201 -25.39 2.73 14.63
CA ALA A 201 -25.38 4.15 14.95
C ALA A 201 -26.48 4.93 14.20
N ARG A 202 -26.70 4.63 12.91
CA ARG A 202 -27.79 5.20 12.12
C ARG A 202 -29.16 4.82 12.69
N GLU A 203 -29.35 3.57 13.09
CA GLU A 203 -30.63 3.12 13.64
C GLU A 203 -30.96 3.78 14.98
N ARG A 204 -29.94 4.03 15.82
CA ARG A 204 -30.06 4.81 17.06
C ARG A 204 -30.43 6.26 16.78
N GLU A 205 -29.72 6.91 15.88
CA GLU A 205 -29.96 8.30 15.53
C GLU A 205 -31.35 8.51 14.91
N LEU A 206 -31.85 7.53 14.14
CA LEU A 206 -33.20 7.55 13.57
C LEU A 206 -34.30 7.07 14.54
N GLY A 207 -33.97 6.69 15.78
CA GLY A 207 -34.94 6.20 16.77
C GLY A 207 -35.53 4.81 16.47
N THR A 208 -34.98 4.09 15.49
CA THR A 208 -35.42 2.74 15.11
C THR A 208 -34.74 1.63 15.90
N PHE A 209 -33.74 1.97 16.73
CA PHE A 209 -33.04 1.01 17.58
C PHE A 209 -33.96 0.34 18.60
N ASP A 210 -34.92 1.08 19.16
CA ASP A 210 -35.90 0.52 20.11
C ASP A 210 -36.81 -0.52 19.46
N GLN A 211 -37.10 -0.37 18.16
CA GLN A 211 -37.86 -1.36 17.39
C GLN A 211 -37.07 -2.66 17.19
N LEU A 212 -35.74 -2.57 17.10
CA LEU A 212 -34.87 -3.76 17.06
C LEU A 212 -34.83 -4.47 18.42
N LEU A 213 -34.83 -3.72 19.52
CA LEU A 213 -34.84 -4.27 20.89
C LEU A 213 -36.08 -5.08 21.21
N VAL A 214 -37.25 -4.66 20.72
CA VAL A 214 -38.53 -5.34 20.95
C VAL A 214 -38.86 -6.39 19.88
N SER A 215 -38.02 -6.52 18.85
CA SER A 215 -38.20 -7.54 17.82
C SER A 215 -37.88 -8.94 18.38
N PRO A 216 -38.53 -10.02 17.89
CA PRO A 216 -38.27 -11.39 18.35
C PRO A 216 -36.95 -11.96 17.81
N THR A 217 -35.95 -11.12 17.56
CA THR A 217 -34.70 -11.44 16.88
C THR A 217 -33.59 -11.62 17.91
N SER A 218 -32.87 -12.73 17.85
CA SER A 218 -31.77 -12.97 18.79
C SER A 218 -30.56 -12.06 18.49
N THR A 219 -29.76 -11.70 19.49
CA THR A 219 -28.52 -10.91 19.28
C THR A 219 -27.59 -11.49 18.21
N PRO A 220 -27.28 -12.81 18.16
CA PRO A 220 -26.46 -13.35 17.08
C PRO A 220 -27.14 -13.24 15.70
N GLU A 221 -28.46 -13.35 15.60
CA GLU A 221 -29.19 -13.13 14.35
C GLU A 221 -29.07 -11.67 13.87
N ILE A 222 -29.12 -10.70 14.79
CA ILE A 222 -28.85 -9.28 14.48
C ILE A 222 -27.43 -9.10 13.96
N ILE A 223 -26.41 -9.65 14.66
CA ILE A 223 -25.01 -9.52 14.25
C ILE A 223 -24.77 -10.12 12.86
N ILE A 224 -25.23 -11.36 12.62
CA ILE A 224 -25.05 -12.03 11.32
C ILE A 224 -25.77 -11.25 10.22
N SER A 225 -27.01 -10.80 10.49
CA SER A 225 -27.80 -10.05 9.50
C SER A 225 -27.19 -8.70 9.13
N LYS A 226 -26.47 -8.04 10.04
CA LYS A 226 -25.75 -6.78 9.79
C LYS A 226 -24.35 -7.00 9.21
N SER A 227 -23.72 -8.12 9.54
CA SER A 227 -22.39 -8.47 9.04
C SER A 227 -22.42 -8.87 7.56
N LEU A 228 -23.41 -9.68 7.15
CA LEU A 228 -23.50 -10.21 5.78
C LEU A 228 -23.57 -9.13 4.67
N PRO A 229 -24.42 -8.08 4.77
CA PRO A 229 -24.46 -7.00 3.78
C PRO A 229 -23.13 -6.27 3.67
N ALA A 230 -22.52 -5.96 4.82
CA ALA A 230 -21.23 -5.28 4.84
C ALA A 230 -20.11 -6.15 4.28
N LEU A 231 -20.12 -7.45 4.58
CA LEU A 231 -19.18 -8.42 4.01
C LEU A 231 -19.33 -8.50 2.49
N ALA A 232 -20.57 -8.56 1.98
CA ALA A 232 -20.83 -8.62 0.54
C ALA A 232 -20.41 -7.33 -0.18
N ILE A 233 -20.79 -6.16 0.35
CA ILE A 233 -20.45 -4.86 -0.25
C ILE A 233 -18.94 -4.61 -0.17
N GLY A 234 -18.31 -4.84 1.00
CA GLY A 234 -16.87 -4.67 1.20
C GLY A 234 -16.04 -5.58 0.31
N THR A 235 -16.43 -6.86 0.19
CA THR A 235 -15.78 -7.81 -0.72
C THR A 235 -15.98 -7.39 -2.18
N GLY A 236 -17.18 -6.97 -2.57
CA GLY A 236 -17.45 -6.49 -3.93
C GLY A 236 -16.63 -5.26 -4.30
N LEU A 237 -16.53 -4.29 -3.40
CA LEU A 237 -15.70 -3.09 -3.57
C LEU A 237 -14.21 -3.45 -3.65
N GLY A 238 -13.71 -4.28 -2.74
CA GLY A 238 -12.32 -4.73 -2.75
C GLY A 238 -11.97 -5.47 -4.05
N LEU A 239 -12.86 -6.37 -4.49
CA LEU A 239 -12.68 -7.10 -5.74
C LEU A 239 -12.71 -6.17 -6.96
N PHE A 240 -13.59 -5.16 -6.96
CA PHE A 240 -13.62 -4.13 -8.00
C PHE A 240 -12.29 -3.37 -8.06
N MET A 241 -11.74 -2.94 -6.91
CA MET A 241 -10.47 -2.21 -6.86
C MET A 241 -9.29 -3.08 -7.29
N ILE A 242 -9.25 -4.35 -6.87
CA ILE A 242 -8.24 -5.33 -7.31
C ILE A 242 -8.34 -5.53 -8.83
N SER A 243 -9.55 -5.67 -9.35
CA SER A 243 -9.79 -5.82 -10.79
C SER A 243 -9.37 -4.57 -11.57
N ALA A 244 -9.61 -3.37 -11.03
CA ALA A 244 -9.10 -2.13 -11.60
C ALA A 244 -7.56 -2.11 -11.62
N GLY A 245 -6.89 -2.60 -10.56
CA GLY A 245 -5.45 -2.82 -10.53
C GLY A 245 -4.93 -3.61 -11.75
N VAL A 246 -5.60 -4.71 -12.08
CA VAL A 246 -5.23 -5.58 -13.21
C VAL A 246 -5.60 -4.95 -14.55
N PHE A 247 -6.87 -4.60 -14.75
CA PHE A 247 -7.42 -4.24 -16.07
C PHE A 247 -7.25 -2.76 -16.43
N LEU A 248 -7.39 -1.85 -15.46
CA LEU A 248 -7.28 -0.41 -15.70
C LEU A 248 -5.83 0.07 -15.59
N PHE A 249 -5.09 -0.47 -14.63
CA PHE A 249 -3.70 -0.06 -14.37
C PHE A 249 -2.65 -1.03 -14.93
N GLY A 250 -3.04 -2.15 -15.54
CA GLY A 250 -2.11 -3.07 -16.22
C GLY A 250 -1.09 -3.71 -15.28
N ILE A 251 -1.42 -3.85 -13.99
CA ILE A 251 -0.50 -4.44 -13.00
C ILE A 251 -0.57 -5.96 -13.12
N PRO A 252 0.56 -6.66 -13.26
CA PRO A 252 0.56 -8.10 -13.39
C PRO A 252 0.02 -8.75 -12.11
N PHE A 253 -0.92 -9.68 -12.28
CA PHE A 253 -1.41 -10.54 -11.21
C PHE A 253 -0.81 -11.93 -11.37
N THR A 254 -0.07 -12.39 -10.36
CA THR A 254 0.72 -13.64 -10.44
C THR A 254 0.31 -14.69 -9.42
N GLY A 255 -0.47 -14.32 -8.41
CA GLY A 255 -0.93 -15.19 -7.34
C GLY A 255 -2.19 -15.99 -7.67
N SER A 256 -2.67 -16.75 -6.68
CA SER A 256 -3.93 -17.50 -6.78
C SER A 256 -5.11 -16.58 -6.48
N PHE A 257 -6.01 -16.42 -7.45
CA PHE A 257 -7.25 -15.65 -7.28
C PHE A 257 -8.12 -16.19 -6.15
N ALA A 258 -8.24 -17.51 -6.02
CA ALA A 258 -9.06 -18.14 -4.99
C ALA A 258 -8.53 -17.85 -3.58
N LEU A 259 -7.21 -17.88 -3.39
CA LEU A 259 -6.60 -17.54 -2.11
C LEU A 259 -6.74 -16.05 -1.81
N LEU A 260 -6.53 -15.17 -2.79
CA LEU A 260 -6.75 -13.74 -2.62
C LEU A 260 -8.20 -13.43 -2.23
N LEU A 261 -9.17 -14.09 -2.86
CA LEU A 261 -10.59 -13.93 -2.54
C LEU A 261 -10.90 -14.40 -1.12
N ALA A 262 -10.38 -15.56 -0.70
CA ALA A 262 -10.54 -16.05 0.66
C ALA A 262 -9.93 -15.08 1.70
N SER A 263 -8.74 -14.57 1.42
CA SER A 263 -8.07 -13.56 2.24
C SER A 263 -8.85 -12.25 2.32
N LEU A 264 -9.40 -11.78 1.19
CA LEU A 264 -10.24 -10.60 1.15
C LEU A 264 -11.49 -10.80 2.01
N VAL A 265 -12.19 -11.93 1.87
CA VAL A 265 -13.39 -12.22 2.68
C VAL A 265 -13.07 -12.24 4.17
N LEU A 266 -11.98 -12.90 4.59
CA LEU A 266 -11.56 -12.94 6.00
C LEU A 266 -11.10 -11.57 6.53
N PHE A 267 -10.42 -10.79 5.69
CA PHE A 267 -10.04 -9.42 6.00
C PHE A 267 -11.27 -8.56 6.25
N ILE A 268 -12.23 -8.57 5.32
CA ILE A 268 -13.46 -7.79 5.44
C ILE A 268 -14.28 -8.26 6.66
N ALA A 269 -14.35 -9.57 6.92
CA ALA A 269 -15.02 -10.11 8.12
C ALA A 269 -14.38 -9.59 9.43
N SER A 270 -13.05 -9.48 9.48
CA SER A 270 -12.33 -8.90 10.62
C SER A 270 -12.69 -7.42 10.82
N VAL A 271 -12.68 -6.66 9.73
CA VAL A 271 -13.00 -5.23 9.76
C VAL A 271 -14.47 -5.00 10.14
N VAL A 272 -15.37 -5.87 9.70
CA VAL A 272 -16.79 -5.85 10.06
C VAL A 272 -16.97 -5.99 11.58
N GLY A 273 -16.25 -6.91 12.21
CA GLY A 273 -16.27 -7.06 13.68
C GLY A 273 -15.84 -5.78 14.39
N ILE A 274 -14.73 -5.16 13.96
CA ILE A 274 -14.24 -3.90 14.51
C ILE A 274 -15.28 -2.78 14.34
N GLY A 275 -15.84 -2.63 13.14
CA GLY A 275 -16.82 -1.59 12.85
C GLY A 275 -18.12 -1.77 13.63
N LEU A 276 -18.59 -3.01 13.83
CA LEU A 276 -19.74 -3.28 14.70
C LEU A 276 -19.48 -2.90 16.16
N MET A 277 -18.28 -3.13 16.69
CA MET A 277 -17.91 -2.67 18.03
C MET A 277 -17.97 -1.14 18.14
N ILE A 278 -17.44 -0.42 17.14
CA ILE A 278 -17.51 1.04 17.06
C ILE A 278 -18.98 1.50 17.00
N SER A 279 -19.79 0.82 16.18
CA SER A 279 -21.22 1.10 16.06
C SER A 279 -21.96 0.91 17.38
N ALA A 280 -21.64 -0.14 18.13
CA ALA A 280 -22.27 -0.48 19.40
C ALA A 280 -22.04 0.57 20.49
N VAL A 281 -20.90 1.28 20.46
CA VAL A 281 -20.58 2.34 21.45
C VAL A 281 -20.96 3.74 20.99
N SER A 282 -21.31 3.91 19.71
CA SER A 282 -21.66 5.22 19.13
C SER A 282 -23.15 5.53 19.32
N MET A 283 -23.45 6.79 19.63
CA MET A 283 -24.83 7.31 19.75
C MET A 283 -25.30 8.02 18.48
N THR A 284 -24.38 8.57 17.68
CA THR A 284 -24.69 9.26 16.42
C THR A 284 -23.82 8.74 15.28
N GLN A 285 -24.26 8.94 14.04
CA GLN A 285 -23.43 8.61 12.86
C GLN A 285 -22.11 9.38 12.86
N GLN A 286 -22.10 10.63 13.32
CA GLN A 286 -20.86 11.41 13.39
C GLN A 286 -19.85 10.81 14.39
N GLN A 287 -20.31 10.33 15.54
CA GLN A 287 -19.45 9.60 16.49
C GLN A 287 -18.90 8.29 15.88
N ALA A 288 -19.74 7.56 15.13
CA ALA A 288 -19.31 6.34 14.46
C ALA A 288 -18.26 6.60 13.35
N ILE A 289 -18.40 7.70 12.60
CA ILE A 289 -17.41 8.13 11.61
C ILE A 289 -16.10 8.49 12.32
N LEU A 290 -16.15 9.33 13.35
CA LEU A 290 -14.95 9.72 14.11
C LEU A 290 -14.26 8.49 14.74
N GLY A 291 -15.03 7.55 15.28
CA GLY A 291 -14.52 6.29 15.80
C GLY A 291 -13.84 5.41 14.73
N ALA A 292 -14.45 5.32 13.53
CA ALA A 292 -13.85 4.61 12.41
C ALA A 292 -12.51 5.22 11.99
N PHE A 293 -12.39 6.56 11.94
CA PHE A 293 -11.12 7.23 11.67
C PHE A 293 -10.11 7.09 12.81
N ALA A 294 -10.56 7.19 14.06
CA ALA A 294 -9.71 7.05 15.24
C ALA A 294 -9.07 5.66 15.34
N VAL A 295 -9.75 4.61 14.86
CA VAL A 295 -9.20 3.24 14.79
C VAL A 295 -8.47 3.01 13.45
N GLY A 296 -9.06 3.45 12.34
CA GLY A 296 -8.57 3.17 10.99
C GLY A 296 -7.25 3.87 10.67
N VAL A 297 -7.07 5.14 11.04
CA VAL A 297 -5.85 5.89 10.71
C VAL A 297 -4.62 5.30 11.40
N PRO A 298 -4.60 5.07 12.73
CA PRO A 298 -3.48 4.38 13.37
C PRO A 298 -3.26 2.99 12.80
N ALA A 299 -4.33 2.26 12.48
CA ALA A 299 -4.23 0.94 11.89
C ALA A 299 -3.48 0.96 10.55
N VAL A 300 -3.75 1.94 9.69
CA VAL A 300 -3.04 2.13 8.41
C VAL A 300 -1.58 2.49 8.64
N LEU A 301 -1.28 3.41 9.56
CA LEU A 301 0.11 3.83 9.85
C LEU A 301 0.96 2.66 10.37
N MET A 302 0.35 1.74 11.12
CA MET A 302 1.02 0.58 11.71
C MET A 302 0.96 -0.68 10.83
N SER A 303 0.25 -0.64 9.70
CA SER A 303 -0.03 -1.82 8.87
C SER A 303 1.16 -2.35 8.06
N GLY A 304 2.27 -1.62 8.00
CA GLY A 304 3.39 -1.94 7.11
C GLY A 304 3.36 -1.19 5.77
N PHE A 305 2.25 -0.52 5.42
CA PHE A 305 2.12 0.20 4.15
C PHE A 305 3.08 1.39 4.02
N ALA A 306 3.13 2.26 5.03
CA ALA A 306 3.95 3.47 5.00
C ALA A 306 5.41 3.21 5.41
N THR A 307 5.59 2.38 6.44
CA THR A 307 6.89 1.95 6.95
C THR A 307 6.85 0.45 7.23
N PRO A 308 7.91 -0.32 6.89
CA PRO A 308 7.98 -1.73 7.22
C PRO A 308 7.77 -1.98 8.72
N VAL A 309 7.00 -3.00 9.07
CA VAL A 309 6.68 -3.32 10.47
C VAL A 309 7.94 -3.63 11.26
N GLU A 310 8.93 -4.27 10.62
CA GLU A 310 10.22 -4.65 11.20
C GLU A 310 11.03 -3.43 11.66
N ASN A 311 10.79 -2.25 11.07
CA ASN A 311 11.46 -1.00 11.41
C ASN A 311 10.82 -0.28 12.60
N MET A 312 9.68 -0.77 13.11
CA MET A 312 8.99 -0.17 14.25
C MET A 312 9.56 -0.68 15.58
N PRO A 313 9.47 0.09 16.68
CA PRO A 313 9.75 -0.41 18.03
C PRO A 313 8.95 -1.69 18.32
N VAL A 314 9.54 -2.62 19.08
CA VAL A 314 8.99 -3.96 19.35
C VAL A 314 7.52 -3.92 19.77
N VAL A 315 7.14 -2.98 20.66
CA VAL A 315 5.74 -2.81 21.12
C VAL A 315 4.77 -2.56 19.95
N LEU A 316 5.15 -1.71 18.99
CA LEU A 316 4.33 -1.43 17.82
C LEU A 316 4.26 -2.63 16.88
N GLN A 317 5.29 -3.47 16.81
CA GLN A 317 5.27 -4.71 16.04
C GLN A 317 4.21 -5.68 16.58
N TRP A 318 4.15 -5.86 17.90
CA TRP A 318 3.12 -6.69 18.54
C TRP A 318 1.71 -6.18 18.26
N LEU A 319 1.50 -4.87 18.34
CA LEU A 319 0.22 -4.24 18.00
C LEU A 319 -0.12 -4.40 16.52
N ALA A 320 0.87 -4.29 15.62
CA ALA A 320 0.69 -4.46 14.19
C ALA A 320 0.20 -5.86 13.82
N GLN A 321 0.60 -6.90 14.58
CA GLN A 321 0.12 -8.27 14.38
C GLN A 321 -1.38 -8.45 14.69
N ALA A 322 -1.97 -7.57 15.52
CA ALA A 322 -3.40 -7.58 15.79
C ALA A 322 -4.24 -6.84 14.72
N ILE A 323 -3.58 -6.14 13.78
CA ILE A 323 -4.24 -5.35 12.75
C ILE A 323 -4.50 -6.25 11.52
N PRO A 324 -5.76 -6.43 11.10
CA PRO A 324 -6.08 -7.29 9.95
C PRO A 324 -5.51 -6.75 8.63
N LEU A 325 -5.35 -5.43 8.51
CA LEU A 325 -4.74 -4.81 7.33
C LEU A 325 -3.28 -5.25 7.12
N THR A 326 -2.50 -5.43 8.20
CA THR A 326 -1.11 -5.89 8.11
C THR A 326 -0.98 -7.20 7.34
N HIS A 327 -1.80 -8.20 7.73
CA HIS A 327 -1.80 -9.51 7.09
C HIS A 327 -2.35 -9.46 5.66
N PHE A 328 -3.40 -8.66 5.43
CA PHE A 328 -3.97 -8.52 4.09
C PHE A 328 -3.00 -7.84 3.10
N LEU A 329 -2.22 -6.84 3.55
CA LEU A 329 -1.21 -6.17 2.72
C LEU A 329 -0.14 -7.14 2.23
N ILE A 330 0.37 -8.01 3.12
CA ILE A 330 1.34 -9.05 2.76
C ILE A 330 0.78 -9.93 1.63
N ILE A 331 -0.48 -10.35 1.74
CA ILE A 331 -1.12 -11.24 0.78
C ILE A 331 -1.42 -10.53 -0.54
N VAL A 332 -2.01 -9.33 -0.52
CA VAL A 332 -2.40 -8.61 -1.74
C VAL A 332 -1.16 -8.19 -2.52
N GLU A 333 -0.15 -7.60 -1.87
CA GLU A 333 1.10 -7.23 -2.54
C GLU A 333 1.85 -8.47 -3.04
N GLY A 334 1.92 -9.54 -2.24
CA GLY A 334 2.54 -10.80 -2.64
C GLY A 334 1.86 -11.46 -3.84
N SER A 335 0.53 -11.32 -3.97
CA SER A 335 -0.26 -11.87 -5.08
C SER A 335 -0.08 -11.08 -6.39
N PHE A 336 0.25 -9.79 -6.33
CA PHE A 336 0.60 -9.02 -7.52
C PHE A 336 2.08 -9.16 -7.87
N LEU A 337 2.97 -8.94 -6.89
CA LEU A 337 4.40 -8.74 -7.13
C LEU A 337 5.24 -10.00 -7.07
N LYS A 338 4.90 -10.97 -6.22
CA LYS A 338 5.86 -12.01 -5.78
C LYS A 338 5.57 -13.44 -6.26
N ALA A 339 4.47 -13.67 -6.98
CA ALA A 339 3.98 -15.02 -7.31
C ALA A 339 3.98 -15.93 -6.05
N MET A 340 3.47 -15.39 -4.94
CA MET A 340 3.58 -16.02 -3.63
C MET A 340 3.04 -17.47 -3.64
N PRO A 341 3.81 -18.46 -3.15
CA PRO A 341 3.33 -19.83 -3.07
C PRO A 341 2.16 -19.92 -2.07
N PRO A 342 1.26 -20.91 -2.24
CA PRO A 342 0.10 -21.07 -1.35
C PRO A 342 0.45 -21.15 0.14
N GLY A 343 1.60 -21.76 0.50
CA GLY A 343 2.05 -21.88 1.88
C GLY A 343 2.30 -20.54 2.56
N ASP A 344 2.91 -19.58 1.85
CA ASP A 344 3.19 -18.25 2.40
C ASP A 344 1.91 -17.44 2.57
N ILE A 345 0.96 -17.58 1.64
CA ILE A 345 -0.36 -16.94 1.76
C ILE A 345 -1.09 -17.49 2.99
N LEU A 346 -1.05 -18.82 3.20
CA LEU A 346 -1.67 -19.45 4.36
C LEU A 346 -1.05 -18.99 5.68
N ALA A 347 0.25 -18.70 5.71
CA ALA A 347 0.94 -18.17 6.90
C ALA A 347 0.40 -16.80 7.34
N SER A 348 -0.04 -15.96 6.39
CA SER A 348 -0.73 -14.69 6.69
C SER A 348 -2.26 -14.84 6.80
N LEU A 349 -2.82 -15.96 6.34
CA LEU A 349 -4.26 -16.21 6.37
C LEU A 349 -4.77 -16.65 7.75
N TRP A 350 -4.01 -17.50 8.47
CA TRP A 350 -4.46 -18.02 9.75
C TRP A 350 -4.55 -16.95 10.87
N PRO A 351 -3.63 -15.96 10.98
CA PRO A 351 -3.80 -14.88 11.96
C PRO A 351 -5.03 -14.04 11.63
N LEU A 352 -5.27 -13.79 10.33
CA LEU A 352 -6.44 -13.07 9.85
C LEU A 352 -7.75 -13.78 10.20
N ALA A 353 -7.79 -15.12 10.10
CA ALA A 353 -8.93 -15.91 10.54
C ALA A 353 -9.18 -15.82 12.05
N ILE A 354 -8.11 -15.82 12.86
CA ILE A 354 -8.21 -15.62 14.32
C ILE A 354 -8.73 -14.21 14.65
N ILE A 355 -8.22 -13.18 13.97
CA ILE A 355 -8.68 -11.80 14.15
C ILE A 355 -10.16 -11.68 13.77
N ALA A 356 -10.59 -12.30 12.67
CA ALA A 356 -12.00 -12.33 12.26
C ALA A 356 -12.88 -12.96 13.34
N LEU A 357 -12.50 -14.13 13.86
CA LEU A 357 -13.22 -14.82 14.91
C LEU A 357 -13.28 -13.98 16.20
N ALA A 358 -12.16 -13.42 16.63
CA ALA A 358 -12.05 -12.63 17.86
C ALA A 358 -12.89 -11.34 17.78
N THR A 359 -12.78 -10.59 16.69
CA THR A 359 -13.49 -9.31 16.50
C THR A 359 -15.00 -9.50 16.37
N LEU A 360 -15.48 -10.52 15.64
CA LEU A 360 -16.91 -10.82 15.53
C LEU A 360 -17.50 -11.34 16.85
N THR A 361 -16.73 -12.14 17.60
CA THR A 361 -17.15 -12.60 18.93
C THR A 361 -17.25 -11.42 19.90
N MET A 362 -16.25 -10.55 19.92
CA MET A 362 -16.23 -9.35 20.77
C MET A 362 -17.33 -8.35 20.38
N ALA A 363 -17.60 -8.18 19.08
CA ALA A 363 -18.74 -7.40 18.60
C ALA A 363 -20.08 -7.92 19.14
N THR A 364 -20.25 -9.24 19.17
CA THR A 364 -21.46 -9.88 19.72
C THR A 364 -21.63 -9.56 21.21
N VAL A 365 -20.54 -9.60 21.98
CA VAL A 365 -20.55 -9.24 23.41
C VAL A 365 -20.88 -7.76 23.61
N PHE A 366 -20.26 -6.86 22.85
CA PHE A 366 -20.47 -5.41 22.95
C PHE A 366 -21.90 -5.02 22.59
N VAL A 367 -22.44 -5.58 21.51
CA VAL A 367 -23.82 -5.32 21.11
C VAL A 367 -24.78 -5.89 22.14
N ARG A 368 -24.57 -7.12 22.62
CA ARG A 368 -25.43 -7.73 23.67
C ARG A 368 -25.48 -6.88 24.94
N GLY A 369 -24.34 -6.40 25.43
CA GLY A 369 -24.27 -5.57 26.64
C GLY A 369 -24.91 -4.18 26.50
N ARG A 370 -25.33 -3.79 25.27
CA ARG A 370 -26.06 -2.55 25.00
C ARG A 370 -27.53 -2.78 24.62
N LEU A 371 -27.93 -4.04 24.44
CA LEU A 371 -29.32 -4.44 24.21
C LEU A 371 -30.04 -4.82 25.53
N GLN A 372 -29.27 -5.06 26.60
CA GLN A 372 -29.74 -5.27 27.98
C GLN A 372 -29.61 -3.96 28.75
#